data_AF-A0AAN4UCW9-F1
#
_entry.id   AF-A0AAN4UCW9-F1
#
_cell.length_a   1.000
_cell.length_b   1.000
_cell.length_c   1.000
_cell.angle_alpha   90.00
_cell.angle_beta   90.00
_cell.angle_gamma   90.00
#
_symmetry.space_group_name_H-M   'P 1'
#
loop_
_entity.id
_entity.type
_entity.pdbx_description
1 polymer ?
#
loop_
_entity_poly.entity_id
_entity_poly.type
_entity_poly.pdbx_seq_one_letter_code
_entity_poly.pdbx_strand_id
1 'polypeptide(L)'
;MKKLFSELKGHLMSGISYILPLIIGASLVVAIAKVIGFAMGATTLDPYEDGQGFMHALYLVEQVGWTGIGLINTVLAGFIAYSVGDKAAIGAGFIGGAVATETNAGFLGALIAGFLAGYLVKWAKDRIKLPESFSSVMPLVILPLIATLSVAIVMGAILVGPLSWINESLINWIKHMIENDVNQVVLAMIMGGMIGVDLGGPVNKASWMAGNVLLAEGIYLPAIIVNVANCALPLGYALATVFHKNRFNNELKDAGKNNFVMGFIGITEGAIPFTLISPLKLVLVNVIGAGLSSAVGVFLGMYAKMPPVGGIYGFFSVGSGWAYLLGILLGATFIGTVAPLLVNFNKGDDLEVEDVDVDSIDISFEN
;
A
#
# COMPACT_ATOMS: atom_id res chain seq x y z
N MET A 1 15.61 22.76 -6.39
CA MET A 1 14.25 22.33 -6.00
C MET A 1 13.85 20.98 -6.61
N LYS A 2 13.89 20.77 -7.94
CA LYS A 2 13.50 19.48 -8.56
C LYS A 2 14.28 18.26 -8.04
N LYS A 3 15.60 18.37 -7.86
CA LYS A 3 16.45 17.29 -7.33
C LYS A 3 16.09 16.88 -5.88
N LEU A 4 15.97 17.86 -4.99
CA LEU A 4 15.58 17.63 -3.58
C LEU A 4 14.21 16.93 -3.47
N PHE A 5 13.23 17.38 -4.26
CA PHE A 5 11.91 16.76 -4.25
C PHE A 5 11.96 15.31 -4.75
N SER A 6 12.77 15.03 -5.77
CA SER A 6 13.00 13.67 -6.26
C SER A 6 13.67 12.78 -5.21
N GLU A 7 14.64 13.29 -4.46
CA GLU A 7 15.29 12.55 -3.37
C GLU A 7 14.31 12.23 -2.23
N LEU A 8 13.57 13.22 -1.74
CA LEU A 8 12.55 13.02 -0.70
C LEU A 8 11.49 12.01 -1.12
N LYS A 9 11.03 12.09 -2.38
CA LYS A 9 10.12 11.11 -2.95
C LYS A 9 10.74 9.70 -2.94
N GLY A 10 12.00 9.57 -3.35
CA GLY A 10 12.72 8.29 -3.32
C GLY A 10 12.74 7.66 -1.93
N HIS A 11 13.12 8.42 -0.92
CA HIS A 11 13.17 7.98 0.48
C HIS A 11 11.79 7.56 1.01
N LEU A 12 10.75 8.33 0.69
CA LEU A 12 9.37 7.98 1.03
C LEU A 12 8.95 6.67 0.36
N MET A 13 9.25 6.49 -0.93
CA MET A 13 8.92 5.26 -1.65
C MET A 13 9.67 4.04 -1.12
N SER A 14 10.91 4.21 -0.62
CA SER A 14 11.61 3.16 0.12
C SER A 14 10.80 2.75 1.35
N GLY A 15 10.42 3.71 2.20
CA GLY A 15 9.57 3.45 3.37
C GLY A 15 8.29 2.67 3.03
N ILE A 16 7.53 3.14 2.04
CA ILE A 16 6.29 2.48 1.59
C ILE A 16 6.56 1.04 1.10
N SER A 17 7.65 0.82 0.37
CA SER A 17 7.96 -0.50 -0.18
C SER A 17 8.30 -1.54 0.90
N TYR A 18 8.88 -1.12 2.03
CA TYR A 18 9.16 -2.02 3.16
C TYR A 18 7.94 -2.29 4.05
N ILE A 19 6.94 -1.41 4.05
CA ILE A 19 5.67 -1.64 4.74
C ILE A 19 4.82 -2.68 3.99
N LEU A 20 4.93 -2.75 2.67
CA LEU A 20 4.07 -3.60 1.84
C LEU A 20 4.09 -5.08 2.26
N PRO A 21 5.25 -5.75 2.43
CA PRO A 21 5.28 -7.14 2.92
C PRO A 21 4.72 -7.31 4.34
N LEU A 22 4.94 -6.33 5.22
CA LEU A 22 4.42 -6.33 6.59
C LEU A 22 2.89 -6.35 6.60
N ILE A 23 2.27 -5.39 5.90
CA ILE A 23 0.80 -5.28 5.85
C ILE A 23 0.19 -6.50 5.17
N ILE A 24 0.77 -6.99 4.07
CA ILE A 24 0.26 -8.17 3.37
C ILE A 24 0.28 -9.38 4.31
N GLY A 25 1.41 -9.67 4.94
CA GLY A 25 1.52 -10.79 5.88
C GLY A 25 0.56 -10.67 7.06
N ALA A 26 0.51 -9.50 7.68
CA ALA A 26 -0.38 -9.22 8.80
C ALA A 26 -1.86 -9.37 8.44
N SER A 27 -2.28 -8.82 7.29
CA SER A 27 -3.66 -8.87 6.81
C SER A 27 -4.09 -10.29 6.45
N LEU A 28 -3.19 -11.11 5.87
CA LEU A 28 -3.47 -12.52 5.58
C LEU A 28 -3.66 -13.34 6.86
N VAL A 29 -2.88 -13.06 7.90
CA VAL A 29 -3.04 -13.73 9.20
C VAL A 29 -4.39 -13.38 9.84
N VAL A 30 -4.77 -12.09 9.84
CA VAL A 30 -6.13 -11.65 10.26
C VAL A 30 -7.21 -12.37 9.42
N ALA A 31 -7.02 -12.44 8.11
CA ALA A 31 -7.96 -13.06 7.19
C ALA A 31 -8.25 -14.52 7.52
N ILE A 32 -7.19 -15.31 7.66
CA ILE A 32 -7.28 -16.75 7.90
C ILE A 32 -8.03 -17.01 9.20
N ALA A 33 -7.67 -16.29 10.28
CA ALA A 33 -8.33 -16.41 11.57
C ALA A 33 -9.85 -16.12 11.46
N LYS A 34 -10.21 -15.00 10.84
CA LYS A 34 -11.61 -14.59 10.67
C LYS A 34 -12.41 -15.51 9.76
N VAL A 35 -11.84 -16.00 8.67
CA VAL A 35 -12.53 -16.93 7.75
C VAL A 35 -12.84 -18.24 8.46
N ILE A 36 -11.89 -18.79 9.22
CA ILE A 36 -12.11 -20.01 10.00
C ILE A 36 -13.16 -19.77 11.09
N GLY A 37 -13.04 -18.66 11.84
CA GLY A 37 -14.02 -18.27 12.85
C GLY A 37 -15.43 -18.16 12.28
N PHE A 38 -15.56 -17.51 11.12
CA PHE A 38 -16.84 -17.37 10.40
C PHE A 38 -17.41 -18.72 9.95
N ALA A 39 -16.59 -19.61 9.41
CA ALA A 39 -17.01 -20.96 9.03
C ALA A 39 -17.50 -21.78 10.24
N MET A 40 -17.04 -21.44 11.44
CA MET A 40 -17.49 -22.03 12.72
C MET A 40 -18.66 -21.28 13.36
N GLY A 41 -19.23 -20.29 12.67
CA GLY A 41 -20.41 -19.53 13.13
C GLY A 41 -20.10 -18.27 13.96
N ALA A 42 -18.82 -17.90 14.13
CA ALA A 42 -18.44 -16.68 14.84
C ALA A 42 -18.35 -15.49 13.86
N THR A 43 -19.13 -14.43 14.10
CA THR A 43 -19.08 -13.21 13.27
C THR A 43 -17.96 -12.24 13.66
N THR A 44 -17.41 -12.41 14.86
CA THR A 44 -16.21 -11.74 15.38
C THR A 44 -15.51 -12.69 16.34
N LEU A 45 -14.20 -12.51 16.55
CA LEU A 45 -13.42 -13.28 17.51
C LEU A 45 -13.24 -12.57 18.87
N ASP A 46 -13.66 -11.30 19.00
CA ASP A 46 -13.53 -10.52 20.26
C ASP A 46 -14.11 -11.23 21.50
N PRO A 47 -15.27 -11.93 21.44
CA PRO A 47 -15.82 -12.64 22.61
C PRO A 47 -14.94 -13.78 23.13
N TYR A 48 -13.90 -14.17 22.39
CA TYR A 48 -12.96 -15.23 22.78
C TYR A 48 -11.65 -14.68 23.34
N GLU A 49 -11.57 -13.37 23.64
CA GLU A 49 -10.39 -12.73 24.23
C GLU A 49 -9.93 -13.42 25.53
N ASP A 50 -10.82 -13.56 26.51
CA ASP A 50 -10.52 -14.23 27.79
C ASP A 50 -10.79 -15.75 27.75
N GLY A 51 -10.89 -16.31 26.55
CA GLY A 51 -11.27 -17.70 26.33
C GLY A 51 -10.13 -18.72 26.47
N GLN A 52 -10.46 -19.98 26.24
CA GLN A 52 -9.50 -21.06 26.04
C GLN A 52 -9.94 -21.95 24.86
N GLY A 53 -9.02 -22.71 24.29
CA GLY A 53 -9.30 -23.62 23.19
C GLY A 53 -9.21 -22.95 21.80
N PHE A 54 -9.77 -23.62 20.79
CA PHE A 54 -9.51 -23.28 19.39
C PHE A 54 -9.96 -21.88 18.98
N MET A 55 -11.14 -21.42 19.43
CA MET A 55 -11.62 -20.07 19.09
C MET A 55 -10.77 -18.97 19.72
N HIS A 56 -10.28 -19.16 20.94
CA HIS A 56 -9.31 -18.26 21.56
C HIS A 56 -7.97 -18.29 20.81
N ALA A 57 -7.52 -19.45 20.34
CA ALA A 57 -6.32 -19.52 19.51
C ALA A 57 -6.48 -18.73 18.20
N LEU A 58 -7.66 -18.77 17.56
CA LEU A 58 -7.95 -17.92 16.40
C LEU A 58 -7.93 -16.44 16.75
N TYR A 59 -8.48 -16.04 17.91
CA TYR A 59 -8.39 -14.66 18.41
C TYR A 59 -6.92 -14.22 18.55
N LEU A 60 -6.07 -15.03 19.19
CA LEU A 60 -4.65 -14.72 19.34
C LEU A 60 -3.93 -14.59 17.98
N VAL A 61 -4.25 -15.47 17.02
CA VAL A 61 -3.73 -15.38 15.65
C VAL A 61 -4.17 -14.06 15.00
N GLU A 62 -5.43 -13.67 15.16
CA GLU A 62 -5.93 -12.38 14.68
C GLU A 62 -5.14 -11.20 15.30
N GLN A 63 -4.90 -11.24 16.61
CA GLN A 63 -4.16 -10.18 17.32
C GLN A 63 -2.71 -10.06 16.87
N VAL A 64 -2.04 -11.16 16.49
CA VAL A 64 -0.71 -11.10 15.85
C VAL A 64 -0.76 -10.32 14.55
N GLY A 65 -1.81 -10.52 13.75
CA GLY A 65 -2.06 -9.73 12.55
C GLY A 65 -2.31 -8.25 12.86
N TRP A 66 -3.14 -7.94 13.86
CA TRP A 66 -3.37 -6.55 14.29
C TRP A 66 -2.09 -5.86 14.77
N THR A 67 -1.23 -6.57 15.48
CA THR A 67 0.08 -6.08 15.91
C THR A 67 0.93 -5.67 14.70
N GLY A 68 0.97 -6.51 13.66
CA GLY A 68 1.69 -6.20 12.41
C GLY A 68 1.16 -4.95 11.70
N ILE A 69 -0.16 -4.76 11.67
CA ILE A 69 -0.80 -3.55 11.11
C ILE A 69 -0.50 -2.31 11.99
N GLY A 70 -0.45 -2.45 13.30
CA GLY A 70 -0.08 -1.36 14.22
C GLY A 70 1.35 -0.83 14.02
N LEU A 71 2.22 -1.59 13.35
CA LEU A 71 3.61 -1.22 13.07
C LEU A 71 3.79 -0.38 11.80
N ILE A 72 2.72 0.01 11.09
CA ILE A 72 2.82 0.77 9.82
C ILE A 72 3.68 2.02 9.96
N ASN A 73 3.38 2.89 10.93
CA ASN A 73 4.12 4.13 11.15
C ASN A 73 5.56 3.88 11.60
N THR A 74 5.76 2.86 12.44
CA THR A 74 7.08 2.40 12.91
C THR A 74 7.96 2.00 11.73
N VAL A 75 7.50 1.07 10.90
CA VAL A 75 8.25 0.56 9.75
C VAL A 75 8.45 1.65 8.70
N LEU A 76 7.45 2.50 8.45
CA LEU A 76 7.58 3.67 7.57
C LEU A 76 8.75 4.56 7.98
N ALA A 77 8.72 5.05 9.23
CA ALA A 77 9.71 5.99 9.73
C ALA A 77 11.11 5.37 9.76
N GLY A 78 11.22 4.11 10.18
CA GLY A 78 12.47 3.35 10.21
C GLY A 78 13.12 3.23 8.83
N PHE A 79 12.35 2.85 7.80
CA PHE A 79 12.90 2.66 6.46
C PHE A 79 13.10 3.95 5.68
N ILE A 80 12.36 5.02 5.98
CA ILE A 80 12.72 6.38 5.53
C ILE A 80 14.07 6.76 6.14
N ALA A 81 14.23 6.63 7.45
CA ALA A 81 15.48 6.97 8.14
C ALA A 81 16.66 6.16 7.60
N TYR A 82 16.47 4.84 7.42
CA TYR A 82 17.45 3.94 6.82
C TYR A 82 17.85 4.37 5.41
N SER A 83 16.89 4.76 4.56
CA SER A 83 17.20 5.16 3.18
C SER A 83 18.03 6.45 3.08
N VAL A 84 18.07 7.27 4.14
CA VAL A 84 18.83 8.53 4.19
C VAL A 84 20.15 8.38 4.96
N GLY A 85 20.10 7.73 6.13
CA GLY A 85 21.20 7.64 7.10
C GLY A 85 21.79 6.24 7.30
N ASP A 86 21.39 5.26 6.49
CA ASP A 86 21.74 3.84 6.57
C ASP A 86 21.35 3.19 7.90
N LYS A 87 22.00 2.06 8.23
CA LYS A 87 21.74 1.24 9.42
C LYS A 87 21.79 2.03 10.74
N ALA A 88 22.59 3.09 10.83
CA ALA A 88 22.71 3.87 12.06
C ALA A 88 21.45 4.71 12.38
N ALA A 89 20.62 5.03 11.39
CA ALA A 89 19.41 5.84 11.57
C ALA A 89 18.16 5.02 11.86
N ILE A 90 18.15 3.72 11.51
CA ILE A 90 16.95 2.88 11.53
C ILE A 90 16.30 2.80 12.91
N GLY A 91 17.10 2.69 13.98
CA GLY A 91 16.59 2.58 15.35
C GLY A 91 15.84 3.84 15.80
N ALA A 92 16.42 5.03 15.54
CA ALA A 92 15.76 6.30 15.83
C ALA A 92 14.48 6.48 15.00
N GLY A 93 14.49 6.03 13.74
CA GLY A 93 13.30 6.02 12.88
C GLY A 93 12.19 5.13 13.43
N PHE A 94 12.50 3.90 13.86
CA PHE A 94 11.51 3.01 14.49
C PHE A 94 10.93 3.61 15.77
N ILE A 95 11.78 4.13 16.66
CA ILE A 95 11.32 4.77 17.90
C ILE A 95 10.41 5.96 17.57
N GLY A 96 10.81 6.82 16.63
CA GLY A 96 10.02 7.98 16.25
C GLY A 96 8.68 7.62 15.58
N GLY A 97 8.64 6.56 14.77
CA GLY A 97 7.39 6.05 14.20
C GLY A 97 6.46 5.44 15.24
N ALA A 98 7.00 4.73 16.24
CA ALA A 98 6.22 4.21 17.35
C ALA A 98 5.63 5.35 18.20
N VAL A 99 6.45 6.36 18.54
CA VAL A 99 6.00 7.57 19.23
C VAL A 99 4.92 8.28 18.43
N ALA A 100 5.03 8.35 17.10
CA ALA A 100 4.02 8.99 16.27
C ALA A 100 2.64 8.31 16.38
N THR A 101 2.60 6.97 16.47
CA THR A 101 1.38 6.22 16.75
C THR A 101 0.88 6.47 18.17
N GLU A 102 1.74 6.30 19.18
CA GLU A 102 1.35 6.42 20.61
C GLU A 102 0.84 7.82 20.99
N THR A 103 1.35 8.85 20.33
CA THR A 103 1.00 10.26 20.60
C THR A 103 -0.08 10.81 19.67
N ASN A 104 -0.67 9.96 18.83
CA ASN A 104 -1.67 10.34 17.83
C ASN A 104 -1.17 11.37 16.79
N ALA A 105 0.14 11.53 16.63
CA ALA A 105 0.73 12.34 15.56
C ALA A 105 0.57 11.68 14.16
N GLY A 106 0.24 10.39 14.16
CA GLY A 106 -0.15 9.61 12.98
C GLY A 106 0.94 9.54 11.91
N PHE A 107 0.51 9.34 10.67
CA PHE A 107 1.40 9.22 9.52
C PHE A 107 2.32 10.43 9.32
N LEU A 108 1.82 11.66 9.54
CA LEU A 108 2.65 12.87 9.37
C LEU A 108 3.79 12.89 10.39
N GLY A 109 3.51 12.50 11.63
CA GLY A 109 4.54 12.36 12.65
C GLY A 109 5.59 11.31 12.27
N ALA A 110 5.17 10.17 11.73
CA ALA A 110 6.08 9.12 11.26
C ALA A 110 7.00 9.61 10.13
N LEU A 111 6.47 10.38 9.18
CA LEU A 111 7.28 10.98 8.10
C LEU A 111 8.35 11.92 8.65
N ILE A 112 7.94 12.86 9.52
CA ILE A 112 8.87 13.84 10.11
C ILE A 112 9.94 13.11 10.92
N ALA A 113 9.55 12.14 11.75
CA ALA A 113 10.48 11.35 12.54
C ALA A 113 11.50 10.60 11.67
N GLY A 114 11.05 9.95 10.59
CA GLY A 114 11.93 9.21 9.68
C GLY A 114 12.95 10.11 8.99
N PHE A 115 12.50 11.24 8.43
CA PHE A 115 13.40 12.18 7.77
C PHE A 115 14.34 12.87 8.77
N LEU A 116 13.84 13.26 9.94
CA LEU A 116 14.66 13.87 11.00
C LEU A 116 15.79 12.92 11.42
N ALA A 117 15.46 11.68 11.76
CA ALA A 117 16.46 10.67 12.14
C ALA A 117 17.48 10.43 11.02
N GLY A 118 17.01 10.25 9.79
CA GLY A 118 17.86 10.00 8.63
C GLY A 118 18.84 11.13 8.33
N TYR A 119 18.34 12.36 8.21
CA TYR A 119 19.17 13.51 7.87
C TYR A 119 20.11 13.93 9.01
N LEU A 120 19.71 13.73 10.28
CA LEU A 120 20.61 13.99 11.41
C LEU A 120 21.78 13.02 11.44
N VAL A 121 21.54 11.73 11.19
CA VAL A 121 22.63 10.75 11.07
C VAL A 121 23.55 11.10 9.90
N LYS A 122 22.99 11.45 8.74
CA LYS A 122 23.77 11.88 7.58
C LYS A 122 24.65 13.09 7.91
N TRP A 123 24.06 14.12 8.54
CA TRP A 123 24.79 15.30 8.97
C TRP A 123 25.89 14.97 9.99
N ALA A 124 25.60 14.11 10.97
CA ALA A 124 26.55 13.73 12.01
C ALA A 124 27.73 12.92 11.43
N LYS A 125 27.48 12.03 10.46
CA LYS A 125 28.53 11.32 9.70
C LYS A 125 29.47 12.30 8.99
N ASP A 126 28.91 13.33 8.35
CA ASP A 126 29.70 14.27 7.54
C ASP A 126 30.50 15.27 8.41
N ARG A 127 30.00 15.60 9.61
CA ARG A 127 30.55 16.68 10.45
C ARG A 127 31.39 16.22 11.62
N ILE A 128 31.08 15.07 12.21
CA ILE A 128 31.80 14.57 13.39
C ILE A 128 32.98 13.73 12.91
N LYS A 129 34.20 14.22 13.12
CA LYS A 129 35.42 13.47 12.81
C LYS A 129 36.02 12.93 14.10
N LEU A 130 36.22 11.62 14.16
CA LEU A 130 36.85 10.95 15.29
C LEU A 130 38.25 10.45 14.89
N PRO A 131 39.19 10.34 15.84
CA PRO A 131 40.42 9.59 15.65
C PRO A 131 40.13 8.13 15.31
N GLU A 132 41.01 7.46 14.57
CA GLU A 132 40.84 6.05 14.14
C GLU A 132 40.52 5.11 15.31
N SER A 133 41.12 5.35 16.49
CA SER A 133 40.89 4.58 17.72
C SER A 133 39.43 4.56 18.19
N PHE A 134 38.60 5.51 17.76
CA PHE A 134 37.19 5.64 18.13
C PHE A 134 36.22 5.47 16.94
N SER A 135 36.74 5.06 15.78
CA SER A 135 35.94 4.88 14.56
C SER A 135 34.75 3.92 14.74
N SER A 136 34.90 2.89 15.57
CA SER A 136 33.83 1.93 15.91
C SER A 136 32.73 2.50 16.80
N VAL A 137 33.04 3.52 17.62
CA VAL A 137 32.09 4.16 18.54
C VAL A 137 31.10 5.05 17.78
N MET A 138 31.52 5.60 16.63
CA MET A 138 30.67 6.47 15.82
C MET A 138 29.35 5.82 15.41
N PRO A 139 29.32 4.73 14.62
CA PRO A 139 28.07 4.10 14.20
C PRO A 139 27.34 3.37 15.33
N LEU A 140 28.06 2.94 16.38
CA LEU A 140 27.50 2.12 17.45
C LEU A 140 26.78 2.97 18.52
N VAL A 141 27.35 4.12 18.90
CA VAL A 141 26.90 4.89 20.05
C VAL A 141 26.52 6.32 19.65
N ILE A 142 27.40 7.03 18.96
CA ILE A 142 27.22 8.48 18.73
C ILE A 142 26.06 8.74 17.78
N LEU A 143 26.04 8.09 16.61
CA LEU A 143 24.97 8.31 15.63
C LEU A 143 23.59 7.89 16.17
N PRO A 144 23.41 6.69 16.76
CA PRO A 144 22.13 6.30 17.33
C PRO A 144 21.68 7.22 18.47
N LEU A 145 22.60 7.67 19.34
CA LEU A 145 22.29 8.58 20.45
C LEU A 145 21.81 9.93 19.94
N ILE A 146 22.56 10.56 19.03
CA ILE A 146 22.19 11.87 18.47
C ILE A 146 20.84 11.79 17.77
N ALA A 147 20.62 10.77 16.95
CA ALA A 147 19.38 10.60 16.21
C ALA A 147 18.20 10.38 17.15
N THR A 148 18.32 9.45 18.10
CA THR A 148 17.23 9.10 19.02
C THR A 148 16.92 10.25 19.98
N LEU A 149 17.95 10.91 20.53
CA LEU A 149 17.77 12.07 21.41
C LEU A 149 17.07 13.21 20.68
N SER A 150 17.43 13.44 19.41
CA SER A 150 16.78 14.47 18.61
C SER A 150 15.34 14.13 18.29
N VAL A 151 15.03 12.87 17.96
CA VAL A 151 13.65 12.41 17.82
C VAL A 151 12.89 12.60 19.13
N ALA A 152 13.44 12.20 20.27
CA ALA A 152 12.79 12.36 21.57
C ALA A 152 12.47 13.83 21.90
N ILE A 153 13.40 14.75 21.63
CA ILE A 153 13.20 16.18 21.88
C ILE A 153 12.23 16.78 20.86
N VAL A 154 12.51 16.63 19.57
CA VAL A 154 11.75 17.31 18.51
C VAL A 154 10.38 16.68 18.33
N MET A 155 10.31 15.36 18.16
CA MET A 155 9.02 14.68 18.02
C MET A 155 8.28 14.68 19.35
N GLY A 156 8.92 14.18 20.41
CA GLY A 156 8.27 13.94 21.70
C GLY A 156 7.94 15.18 22.52
N ALA A 157 8.85 16.15 22.64
CA ALA A 157 8.63 17.32 23.50
C ALA A 157 8.08 18.55 22.77
N ILE A 158 8.42 18.74 21.50
CA ILE A 158 8.07 19.96 20.75
C ILE A 158 6.86 19.74 19.84
N LEU A 159 6.84 18.66 19.05
CA LEU A 159 5.90 18.50 17.95
C LEU A 159 4.67 17.63 18.26
N VAL A 160 4.63 16.88 19.37
CA VAL A 160 3.47 16.02 19.72
C VAL A 160 2.15 16.80 19.64
N GLY A 161 2.03 17.91 20.37
CA GLY A 161 0.79 18.68 20.44
C GLY A 161 0.32 19.18 19.07
N PRO A 162 1.16 19.92 18.33
CA PRO A 162 0.81 20.40 17.00
C PRO A 162 0.47 19.28 16.00
N LEU A 163 1.26 18.19 15.97
CA LEU A 163 1.05 17.12 15.01
C LEU A 163 -0.18 16.28 15.33
N SER A 164 -0.45 16.01 16.60
CA SER A 164 -1.66 15.34 17.05
C SER A 164 -2.91 16.15 16.68
N TRP A 165 -2.90 17.47 16.93
CA TRP A 165 -3.98 18.36 16.52
C TRP A 165 -4.23 18.37 15.01
N ILE A 166 -3.15 18.40 14.20
CA ILE A 166 -3.25 18.29 12.74
C ILE A 166 -3.86 16.94 12.34
N ASN A 167 -3.36 15.84 12.91
CA ASN A 167 -3.83 14.50 12.59
C ASN A 167 -5.32 14.34 12.90
N GLU A 168 -5.75 14.71 14.10
CA GLU A 168 -7.15 14.67 14.52
C GLU A 168 -8.04 15.54 13.63
N SER A 169 -7.57 16.75 13.28
CA SER A 169 -8.30 17.65 12.38
C SER A 169 -8.47 17.04 10.98
N LEU A 170 -7.43 16.39 10.45
CA LEU A 170 -7.47 15.70 9.16
C LEU A 170 -8.40 14.48 9.20
N ILE A 171 -8.30 13.66 10.24
CA ILE A 171 -9.18 12.50 10.47
C ILE A 171 -10.64 12.95 10.54
N ASN A 172 -10.93 14.01 11.30
CA ASN A 172 -12.28 14.55 11.41
C ASN A 172 -12.79 15.11 10.09
N TRP A 173 -11.95 15.82 9.34
CA TRP A 173 -12.29 16.32 8.02
C TRP A 173 -12.60 15.18 7.03
N ILE A 174 -11.80 14.11 7.03
CA ILE A 174 -12.03 12.93 6.19
C ILE A 174 -13.33 12.22 6.59
N LYS A 175 -13.60 12.06 7.89
CA LYS A 175 -14.87 11.47 8.38
C LYS A 175 -16.07 12.26 7.87
N HIS A 176 -16.07 13.58 8.01
CA HIS A 176 -17.14 14.44 7.48
C HIS A 176 -17.27 14.36 5.96
N MET A 177 -16.15 14.27 5.23
CA MET A 177 -16.18 14.10 3.78
C MET A 177 -16.84 12.77 3.39
N ILE A 178 -16.55 11.70 4.13
CA ILE A 178 -17.09 10.37 3.91
C ILE A 178 -18.55 10.25 4.39
N GLU A 179 -19.10 11.15 5.21
CA GLU A 179 -20.54 11.08 5.59
C GLU A 179 -21.49 11.35 4.41
N ASN A 180 -21.03 12.07 3.39
CA ASN A 180 -21.85 12.38 2.21
C ASN A 180 -21.70 11.29 1.15
N ASP A 181 -22.81 10.63 0.79
CA ASP A 181 -22.83 9.54 -0.20
C ASP A 181 -22.17 9.91 -1.54
N VAL A 182 -22.38 11.13 -2.04
CA VAL A 182 -21.77 11.59 -3.31
C VAL A 182 -20.25 11.70 -3.17
N ASN A 183 -19.78 12.27 -2.07
CA ASN A 183 -18.35 12.39 -1.80
C ASN A 183 -17.68 11.02 -1.63
N GLN A 184 -18.36 10.03 -1.04
CA GLN A 184 -17.84 8.67 -0.96
C GLN A 184 -17.63 8.06 -2.35
N VAL A 185 -18.59 8.23 -3.27
CA VAL A 185 -18.47 7.71 -4.64
C VAL A 185 -17.34 8.42 -5.40
N VAL A 186 -17.20 9.74 -5.25
CA VAL A 186 -16.10 10.50 -5.87
C VAL A 186 -14.75 10.05 -5.32
N LEU A 187 -14.64 9.90 -4.00
CA LEU A 187 -13.43 9.37 -3.35
C LEU A 187 -13.09 7.98 -3.89
N ALA A 188 -14.09 7.10 -4.01
CA ALA A 188 -13.92 5.75 -4.54
C ALA A 188 -13.43 5.75 -5.98
N MET A 189 -13.97 6.63 -6.83
CA MET A 189 -13.54 6.77 -8.22
C MET A 189 -12.09 7.24 -8.32
N ILE A 190 -11.70 8.24 -7.53
CA ILE A 190 -10.34 8.80 -7.54
C ILE A 190 -9.34 7.76 -7.03
N MET A 191 -9.57 7.23 -5.83
CA MET A 191 -8.65 6.28 -5.20
C MET A 191 -8.57 4.97 -6.00
N GLY A 192 -9.72 4.45 -6.45
CA GLY A 192 -9.77 3.26 -7.31
C GLY A 192 -9.08 3.50 -8.65
N GLY A 193 -9.29 4.67 -9.28
CA GLY A 193 -8.64 5.03 -10.53
C GLY A 193 -7.12 5.13 -10.39
N MET A 194 -6.62 5.70 -9.28
CA MET A 194 -5.18 5.79 -9.00
C MET A 194 -4.50 4.41 -8.96
N ILE A 195 -5.19 3.36 -8.48
CA ILE A 195 -4.67 1.99 -8.50
C ILE A 195 -4.40 1.50 -9.93
N GLY A 196 -5.25 1.89 -10.89
CA GLY A 196 -5.13 1.51 -12.30
C GLY A 196 -4.07 2.28 -13.11
N VAL A 197 -3.43 3.30 -12.54
CA VAL A 197 -2.50 4.18 -13.29
C VAL A 197 -1.21 3.48 -13.68
N ASP A 198 -0.54 2.83 -12.72
CA ASP A 198 0.80 2.27 -12.89
C ASP A 198 0.99 0.89 -12.26
N LEU A 199 -0.11 0.21 -11.87
CA LEU A 199 -0.17 -1.23 -11.55
C LEU A 199 0.94 -1.73 -10.61
N GLY A 200 1.09 -1.07 -9.45
CA GLY A 200 2.15 -1.32 -8.47
C GLY A 200 3.26 -0.25 -8.47
N GLY A 201 3.16 0.74 -9.37
CA GLY A 201 4.02 1.92 -9.39
C GLY A 201 3.68 2.96 -8.29
N PRO A 202 4.33 4.14 -8.34
CA PRO A 202 4.18 5.17 -7.32
C PRO A 202 2.75 5.68 -7.08
N VAL A 203 1.91 5.82 -8.11
CA VAL A 203 0.54 6.35 -7.98
C VAL A 203 -0.37 5.32 -7.32
N ASN A 204 -0.28 4.06 -7.75
CA ASN A 204 -0.98 2.95 -7.11
C ASN A 204 -0.56 2.82 -5.64
N LYS A 205 0.76 2.76 -5.36
CA LYS A 205 1.29 2.66 -4.00
C LYS A 205 0.88 3.84 -3.12
N ALA A 206 0.75 5.05 -3.68
CA ALA A 206 0.27 6.20 -2.93
C ALA A 206 -1.21 6.05 -2.51
N SER A 207 -2.08 5.60 -3.42
CA SER A 207 -3.50 5.34 -3.11
C SER A 207 -3.65 4.20 -2.10
N TRP A 208 -2.91 3.11 -2.30
CA TRP A 208 -2.87 1.99 -1.36
C TRP A 208 -2.35 2.38 0.01
N MET A 209 -1.28 3.19 0.07
CA MET A 209 -0.75 3.70 1.33
C MET A 209 -1.77 4.61 2.03
N ALA A 210 -2.45 5.50 1.30
CA ALA A 210 -3.50 6.35 1.87
C ALA A 210 -4.63 5.51 2.50
N GLY A 211 -5.05 4.43 1.83
CA GLY A 211 -6.02 3.48 2.39
C GLY A 211 -5.54 2.83 3.69
N ASN A 212 -4.29 2.36 3.72
CA ASN A 212 -3.74 1.63 4.87
C ASN A 212 -3.37 2.53 6.05
N VAL A 213 -2.92 3.76 5.80
CA VAL A 213 -2.72 4.77 6.85
C VAL A 213 -4.05 5.06 7.52
N LEU A 214 -5.10 5.33 6.74
CA LEU A 214 -6.43 5.60 7.29
C LEU A 214 -7.01 4.37 8.02
N LEU A 215 -6.68 3.16 7.56
CA LEU A 215 -7.00 1.92 8.28
C LEU A 215 -6.35 1.89 9.66
N ALA A 216 -5.06 2.26 9.78
CA ALA A 216 -4.37 2.34 11.07
C ALA A 216 -5.01 3.38 12.00
N GLU A 217 -5.60 4.44 11.44
CA GLU A 217 -6.34 5.48 12.17
C GLU A 217 -7.84 5.13 12.41
N GLY A 218 -8.25 3.89 12.09
CA GLY A 218 -9.62 3.40 12.30
C GLY A 218 -10.66 3.80 11.24
N ILE A 219 -10.23 4.39 10.11
CA ILE A 219 -11.08 4.75 8.97
C ILE A 219 -10.90 3.71 7.86
N TYR A 220 -11.85 2.77 7.74
CA TYR A 220 -11.68 1.58 6.90
C TYR A 220 -12.16 1.70 5.45
N LEU A 221 -13.12 2.59 5.16
CA LEU A 221 -13.71 2.71 3.81
C LEU A 221 -12.65 2.94 2.70
N PRO A 222 -11.65 3.82 2.88
CA PRO A 222 -10.59 4.02 1.89
C PRO A 222 -9.78 2.75 1.56
N ALA A 223 -9.52 1.89 2.55
CA ALA A 223 -8.86 0.61 2.33
C ALA A 223 -9.76 -0.38 1.57
N ILE A 224 -11.07 -0.39 1.86
CA ILE A 224 -12.05 -1.21 1.12
C ILE A 224 -12.09 -0.81 -0.35
N ILE A 225 -12.14 0.49 -0.64
CA ILE A 225 -12.11 1.05 -2.00
C ILE A 225 -10.90 0.52 -2.78
N VAL A 226 -9.70 0.62 -2.20
CA VAL A 226 -8.47 0.15 -2.85
C VAL A 226 -8.50 -1.36 -3.08
N ASN A 227 -8.99 -2.15 -2.10
CA ASN A 227 -9.06 -3.60 -2.22
C ASN A 227 -9.95 -4.05 -3.39
N VAL A 228 -11.09 -3.38 -3.58
CA VAL A 228 -12.01 -3.64 -4.72
C VAL A 228 -11.34 -3.35 -6.06
N ALA A 229 -10.64 -2.23 -6.18
CA ALA A 229 -9.86 -1.89 -7.39
C ALA A 229 -8.73 -2.91 -7.66
N ASN A 230 -7.99 -3.29 -6.62
CA ASN A 230 -6.87 -4.22 -6.70
C ASN A 230 -7.28 -5.60 -7.24
N CYS A 231 -8.46 -6.09 -6.86
CA CYS A 231 -8.98 -7.36 -7.37
C CYS A 231 -9.44 -7.23 -8.83
N ALA A 232 -10.13 -6.14 -9.17
CA ALA A 232 -10.77 -5.98 -10.47
C ALA A 232 -9.79 -5.94 -11.65
N LEU A 233 -8.61 -5.34 -11.48
CA LEU A 233 -7.61 -5.18 -12.55
C LEU A 233 -7.13 -6.52 -13.14
N PRO A 234 -6.45 -7.40 -12.38
CA PRO A 234 -6.03 -8.71 -12.88
C PRO A 234 -7.22 -9.59 -13.28
N LEU A 235 -8.33 -9.59 -12.53
CA LEU A 235 -9.53 -10.34 -12.92
C LEU A 235 -10.07 -9.88 -14.27
N GLY A 236 -10.01 -8.58 -14.56
CA GLY A 236 -10.47 -8.06 -15.84
C GLY A 236 -9.69 -8.63 -17.02
N TYR A 237 -8.37 -8.72 -16.91
CA TYR A 237 -7.55 -9.36 -17.94
C TYR A 237 -7.74 -10.88 -17.97
N ALA A 238 -7.96 -11.53 -16.82
CA ALA A 238 -8.34 -12.94 -16.79
C ALA A 238 -9.65 -13.18 -17.57
N LEU A 239 -10.70 -12.39 -17.31
CA LEU A 239 -11.96 -12.43 -18.06
C LEU A 239 -11.77 -12.10 -19.54
N ALA A 240 -10.90 -11.14 -19.88
CA ALA A 240 -10.59 -10.80 -21.26
C ALA A 240 -10.10 -12.03 -22.06
N THR A 241 -9.20 -12.81 -21.46
CA THR A 241 -8.65 -14.02 -22.11
C THR A 241 -9.70 -15.13 -22.29
N VAL A 242 -10.73 -15.17 -21.44
CA VAL A 242 -11.83 -16.13 -21.54
C VAL A 242 -12.87 -15.69 -22.57
N PHE A 243 -13.35 -14.45 -22.48
CA PHE A 243 -14.42 -13.93 -23.35
C PHE A 243 -13.94 -13.66 -24.78
N HIS A 244 -12.69 -13.22 -24.94
CA HIS A 244 -12.13 -12.83 -26.23
C HIS A 244 -10.89 -13.66 -26.60
N LYS A 245 -10.89 -14.96 -26.27
CA LYS A 245 -9.75 -15.89 -26.46
C LYS A 245 -9.06 -15.83 -27.83
N ASN A 246 -9.79 -15.48 -28.89
CA ASN A 246 -9.24 -15.42 -30.25
C ASN A 246 -8.34 -14.19 -30.48
N ARG A 247 -8.34 -13.22 -29.55
CA ARG A 247 -7.52 -11.99 -29.62
C ARG A 247 -6.24 -12.06 -28.79
N PHE A 248 -5.92 -13.21 -28.18
CA PHE A 248 -4.75 -13.37 -27.30
C PHE A 248 -3.80 -14.47 -27.78
N ASN A 249 -2.49 -14.19 -27.72
CA ASN A 249 -1.45 -15.19 -27.92
C ASN A 249 -1.43 -16.21 -26.75
N ASN A 250 -0.67 -17.30 -26.90
CA ASN A 250 -0.66 -18.36 -25.89
C ASN A 250 -0.06 -17.91 -24.55
N GLU A 251 0.97 -17.07 -24.58
CA GLU A 251 1.62 -16.53 -23.37
C GLU A 251 0.64 -15.71 -22.52
N LEU A 252 -0.10 -14.79 -23.14
CA LEU A 252 -1.08 -13.96 -22.45
C LEU A 252 -2.31 -14.78 -22.01
N LYS A 253 -2.67 -15.86 -22.71
CA LYS A 253 -3.70 -16.79 -22.23
C LYS A 253 -3.27 -17.51 -20.95
N ASP A 254 -2.02 -17.95 -20.89
CA ASP A 254 -1.49 -18.60 -19.68
C ASP A 254 -1.30 -17.61 -18.53
N ALA A 255 -0.84 -16.39 -18.82
CA ALA A 255 -0.84 -15.29 -17.86
C ALA A 255 -2.25 -14.97 -17.35
N GLY A 256 -3.27 -15.04 -18.23
CA GLY A 256 -4.67 -14.83 -17.87
C GLY A 256 -5.19 -15.85 -16.85
N LYS A 257 -4.74 -17.10 -16.94
CA LYS A 257 -5.06 -18.13 -15.92
C LYS A 257 -4.48 -17.76 -14.56
N ASN A 258 -3.22 -17.31 -14.52
CA ASN A 258 -2.59 -16.85 -13.28
C ASN A 258 -3.28 -15.61 -12.71
N ASN A 259 -3.83 -14.75 -13.56
CA ASN A 259 -4.55 -13.55 -13.14
C ASN A 259 -5.86 -13.82 -12.40
N PHE A 260 -6.48 -15.01 -12.53
CA PHE A 260 -7.56 -15.40 -11.64
C PHE A 260 -7.09 -15.48 -10.17
N VAL A 261 -5.90 -16.04 -9.95
CA VAL A 261 -5.31 -16.14 -8.60
C VAL A 261 -4.85 -14.77 -8.12
N MET A 262 -4.16 -14.01 -8.97
CA MET A 262 -3.69 -12.66 -8.62
C MET A 262 -4.87 -11.74 -8.28
N GLY A 263 -5.97 -11.84 -9.03
CA GLY A 263 -7.18 -11.09 -8.75
C GLY A 263 -7.99 -11.57 -7.56
N PHE A 264 -7.94 -12.87 -7.24
CA PHE A 264 -8.49 -13.38 -5.99
C PHE A 264 -7.78 -12.78 -4.77
N ILE A 265 -6.46 -12.62 -4.84
CA ILE A 265 -5.63 -12.06 -3.76
C ILE A 265 -5.64 -10.52 -3.76
N GLY A 266 -5.77 -9.89 -4.93
CA GLY A 266 -5.70 -8.44 -5.11
C GLY A 266 -4.29 -7.94 -5.43
N ILE A 267 -3.53 -8.66 -6.26
CA ILE A 267 -2.20 -8.27 -6.73
C ILE A 267 -2.32 -7.66 -8.14
N THR A 268 -2.09 -6.35 -8.25
CA THR A 268 -2.32 -5.60 -9.50
C THR A 268 -1.27 -5.86 -10.58
N GLU A 269 -0.10 -6.34 -10.19
CA GLU A 269 1.06 -6.56 -11.06
C GLU A 269 0.78 -7.62 -12.14
N GLY A 270 -0.19 -8.51 -11.91
CA GLY A 270 -0.66 -9.46 -12.93
C GLY A 270 -1.20 -8.81 -14.20
N ALA A 271 -1.63 -7.54 -14.12
CA ALA A 271 -2.12 -6.78 -15.25
C ALA A 271 -0.99 -6.13 -16.08
N ILE A 272 0.26 -6.11 -15.59
CA ILE A 272 1.39 -5.45 -16.27
C ILE A 272 1.63 -6.04 -17.67
N PRO A 273 1.78 -7.37 -17.85
CA PRO A 273 2.10 -7.96 -19.16
C PRO A 273 1.06 -7.60 -20.23
N PHE A 274 -0.21 -7.46 -19.84
CA PHE A 274 -1.28 -7.08 -20.73
C PHE A 274 -1.23 -5.59 -21.08
N THR A 275 -1.02 -4.75 -20.07
CA THR A 275 -1.02 -3.28 -20.22
C THR A 275 0.13 -2.81 -21.11
N LEU A 276 1.28 -3.51 -21.05
CA LEU A 276 2.45 -3.20 -21.87
C LEU A 276 2.23 -3.37 -23.39
N ILE A 277 1.21 -4.12 -23.81
CA ILE A 277 0.89 -4.29 -25.25
C ILE A 277 0.43 -2.98 -25.89
N SER A 278 -0.30 -2.13 -25.14
CA SER A 278 -0.67 -0.79 -25.61
C SER A 278 -0.88 0.14 -24.42
N PRO A 279 0.22 0.67 -23.83
CA PRO A 279 0.17 1.38 -22.55
C PRO A 279 -0.80 2.56 -22.55
N LEU A 280 -0.77 3.39 -23.59
CA LEU A 280 -1.61 4.60 -23.67
C LEU A 280 -3.11 4.28 -23.60
N LYS A 281 -3.55 3.20 -24.26
CA LYS A 281 -4.96 2.80 -24.29
C LYS A 281 -5.33 2.04 -23.02
N LEU A 282 -4.48 1.11 -22.61
CA LEU A 282 -4.81 0.17 -21.54
C LEU A 282 -4.69 0.80 -20.16
N VAL A 283 -3.80 1.76 -19.94
CA VAL A 283 -3.79 2.55 -18.69
C VAL A 283 -5.12 3.28 -18.52
N LEU A 284 -5.68 3.90 -19.56
CA LEU A 284 -6.99 4.55 -19.47
C LEU A 284 -8.12 3.56 -19.14
N VAL A 285 -8.11 2.37 -19.76
CA VAL A 285 -9.07 1.31 -19.43
C VAL A 285 -8.94 0.86 -17.98
N ASN A 286 -7.71 0.71 -17.49
CA ASN A 286 -7.43 0.31 -16.12
C ASN A 286 -7.89 1.36 -15.10
N VAL A 287 -7.58 2.64 -15.34
CA VAL A 287 -8.01 3.75 -14.48
C VAL A 287 -9.54 3.82 -14.41
N ILE A 288 -10.21 3.77 -15.57
CA ILE A 288 -11.68 3.83 -15.61
C ILE A 288 -12.29 2.58 -14.97
N GLY A 289 -11.78 1.39 -15.29
CA GLY A 289 -12.28 0.12 -14.76
C GLY A 289 -12.11 -0.01 -13.25
N ALA A 290 -10.95 0.37 -12.71
CA ALA A 290 -10.67 0.34 -11.29
C ALA A 290 -11.47 1.41 -10.51
N GLY A 291 -11.61 2.61 -11.10
CA GLY A 291 -12.48 3.66 -10.56
C GLY A 291 -13.95 3.23 -10.53
N LEU A 292 -14.46 2.65 -11.63
CA LEU A 292 -15.82 2.10 -11.71
C LEU A 292 -16.05 0.99 -10.70
N SER A 293 -15.10 0.05 -10.57
CA SER A 293 -15.15 -1.04 -9.61
C SER A 293 -15.47 -0.53 -8.20
N SER A 294 -14.69 0.46 -7.77
CA SER A 294 -14.78 1.03 -6.43
C SER A 294 -16.03 1.91 -6.26
N ALA A 295 -16.31 2.76 -7.24
CA ALA A 295 -17.45 3.67 -7.23
C ALA A 295 -18.78 2.90 -7.16
N VAL A 296 -18.91 1.82 -7.94
CA VAL A 296 -20.13 0.99 -7.92
C VAL A 296 -20.26 0.24 -6.59
N GLY A 297 -19.17 -0.29 -6.04
CA GLY A 297 -19.20 -0.93 -4.72
C GLY A 297 -19.74 0.01 -3.63
N VAL A 298 -19.23 1.24 -3.59
CA VAL A 298 -19.68 2.28 -2.65
C VAL A 298 -21.12 2.68 -2.93
N PHE A 299 -21.47 2.94 -4.19
CA PHE A 299 -22.82 3.32 -4.59
C PHE A 299 -23.88 2.27 -4.21
N LEU A 300 -23.53 0.99 -4.28
CA LEU A 300 -24.40 -0.13 -3.87
C LEU A 300 -24.45 -0.33 -2.34
N GLY A 301 -23.77 0.51 -1.57
CA GLY A 301 -23.84 0.53 -0.11
C GLY A 301 -22.84 -0.41 0.58
N MET A 302 -21.66 -0.65 -0.01
CA MET A 302 -20.55 -1.27 0.74
C MET A 302 -20.01 -0.28 1.78
N TYR A 303 -19.85 -0.72 3.03
CA TYR A 303 -19.40 0.15 4.13
C TYR A 303 -18.42 -0.55 5.07
N ALA A 304 -17.72 0.27 5.86
CA ALA A 304 -16.79 -0.18 6.89
C ALA A 304 -17.54 -0.88 8.04
N LYS A 305 -17.46 -2.21 8.11
CA LYS A 305 -18.01 -3.01 9.23
C LYS A 305 -16.96 -3.32 10.29
N MET A 306 -15.79 -3.74 9.84
CA MET A 306 -14.63 -4.07 10.66
C MET A 306 -13.38 -3.75 9.82
N PRO A 307 -12.17 -3.80 10.41
CA PRO A 307 -10.97 -3.65 9.63
C PRO A 307 -10.94 -4.61 8.42
N PRO A 308 -10.69 -4.09 7.20
CA PRO A 308 -10.93 -4.84 5.98
C PRO A 308 -9.75 -5.75 5.67
N VAL A 309 -10.09 -6.90 5.13
CA VAL A 309 -9.13 -7.86 4.62
C VAL A 309 -8.99 -7.66 3.10
N GLY A 310 -7.77 -7.73 2.56
CA GLY A 310 -7.51 -7.63 1.13
C GLY A 310 -8.06 -8.81 0.31
N GLY A 311 -8.20 -8.66 -1.00
CA GLY A 311 -8.64 -9.74 -1.90
C GLY A 311 -10.16 -9.92 -1.98
N ILE A 312 -10.60 -10.88 -2.81
CA ILE A 312 -12.03 -11.20 -3.00
C ILE A 312 -12.64 -11.71 -1.70
N TYR A 313 -11.89 -12.49 -0.93
CA TYR A 313 -12.32 -12.99 0.38
C TYR A 313 -12.60 -11.86 1.37
N GLY A 314 -12.12 -10.63 1.15
CA GLY A 314 -12.46 -9.46 1.96
C GLY A 314 -13.95 -9.19 2.15
N PHE A 315 -14.84 -9.75 1.30
CA PHE A 315 -16.29 -9.53 1.36
C PHE A 315 -16.93 -9.80 2.74
N PHE A 316 -16.39 -10.72 3.56
CA PHE A 316 -16.94 -10.99 4.90
C PHE A 316 -16.62 -9.89 5.92
N SER A 317 -15.53 -9.14 5.68
CA SER A 317 -15.06 -8.04 6.52
C SER A 317 -15.75 -6.70 6.19
N VAL A 318 -16.52 -6.67 5.10
CA VAL A 318 -17.18 -5.48 4.58
C VAL A 318 -18.68 -5.57 4.83
N GLY A 319 -19.28 -4.46 5.25
CA GLY A 319 -20.73 -4.32 5.30
C GLY A 319 -21.32 -4.37 3.89
N SER A 320 -22.42 -5.08 3.68
CA SER A 320 -22.94 -5.39 2.33
C SER A 320 -21.90 -6.08 1.43
N GLY A 321 -21.31 -7.20 1.88
CA GLY A 321 -20.28 -7.94 1.13
C GLY A 321 -20.68 -8.33 -0.30
N TRP A 322 -21.97 -8.45 -0.61
CA TRP A 322 -22.44 -8.64 -1.99
C TRP A 322 -22.15 -7.42 -2.88
N ALA A 323 -22.22 -6.19 -2.36
CA ALA A 323 -21.89 -4.95 -3.09
C ALA A 323 -20.39 -4.87 -3.38
N TYR A 324 -19.55 -5.32 -2.45
CA TYR A 324 -18.11 -5.49 -2.64
C TYR A 324 -17.81 -6.43 -3.82
N LEU A 325 -18.43 -7.61 -3.84
CA LEU A 325 -18.25 -8.59 -4.91
C LEU A 325 -18.78 -8.10 -6.26
N LEU A 326 -19.93 -7.41 -6.28
CA LEU A 326 -20.47 -6.83 -7.50
C LEU A 326 -19.60 -5.70 -8.05
N GLY A 327 -19.04 -4.84 -7.19
CA GLY A 327 -18.07 -3.81 -7.60
C GLY A 327 -16.89 -4.43 -8.33
N ILE A 328 -16.24 -5.42 -7.71
CA ILE A 328 -15.13 -6.19 -8.31
C ILE A 328 -15.55 -6.78 -9.67
N LEU A 329 -16.69 -7.47 -9.72
CA LEU A 329 -17.16 -8.14 -10.92
C LEU A 329 -17.43 -7.14 -12.06
N LEU A 330 -18.04 -6.00 -11.77
CA LEU A 330 -18.39 -4.99 -12.77
C LEU A 330 -17.15 -4.28 -13.31
N GLY A 331 -16.20 -3.92 -12.43
CA GLY A 331 -14.90 -3.38 -12.85
C GLY A 331 -14.11 -4.37 -13.71
N ALA A 332 -14.03 -5.62 -13.27
CA ALA A 332 -13.37 -6.68 -14.02
C ALA A 332 -14.05 -6.94 -15.37
N THR A 333 -15.38 -6.99 -15.41
CA THR A 333 -16.13 -7.18 -16.66
C THR A 333 -15.92 -6.01 -17.62
N PHE A 334 -15.93 -4.77 -17.13
CA PHE A 334 -15.62 -3.59 -17.94
C PHE A 334 -14.24 -3.71 -18.60
N ILE A 335 -13.19 -4.01 -17.82
CA ILE A 335 -11.83 -4.20 -18.36
C ILE A 335 -11.81 -5.37 -19.35
N GLY A 336 -12.42 -6.50 -18.97
CA GLY A 336 -12.47 -7.74 -19.74
C GLY A 336 -13.21 -7.63 -21.08
N THR A 337 -14.11 -6.65 -21.21
CA THR A 337 -14.80 -6.34 -22.46
C THR A 337 -14.08 -5.24 -23.24
N VAL A 338 -13.72 -4.13 -22.60
CA VAL A 338 -13.21 -2.94 -23.31
C VAL A 338 -11.76 -3.11 -23.78
N ALA A 339 -10.88 -3.69 -22.96
CA ALA A 339 -9.48 -3.89 -23.32
C ALA A 339 -9.31 -4.69 -24.64
N PRO A 340 -9.93 -5.88 -24.81
CA PRO A 340 -9.84 -6.63 -26.06
C PRO A 340 -10.66 -6.04 -27.20
N LEU A 341 -11.50 -5.03 -27.00
CA LEU A 341 -12.11 -4.29 -28.11
C LEU A 341 -11.13 -3.27 -28.70
N LEU A 342 -10.37 -2.58 -27.83
CA LEU A 342 -9.43 -1.52 -28.21
C LEU A 342 -8.07 -2.03 -28.71
N VAL A 343 -7.63 -3.21 -28.25
CA VAL A 343 -6.29 -3.76 -28.50
C VAL A 343 -6.39 -5.21 -28.97
N ASN A 344 -5.54 -5.57 -29.94
CA ASN A 344 -5.37 -6.95 -30.37
C ASN A 344 -4.15 -7.58 -29.71
N PHE A 345 -4.35 -8.39 -28.68
CA PHE A 345 -3.27 -9.03 -27.91
C PHE A 345 -2.58 -10.19 -28.65
N ASN A 346 -2.93 -10.45 -29.91
CA ASN A 346 -2.16 -11.32 -30.82
C ASN A 346 -1.02 -10.59 -31.51
N LYS A 347 -1.17 -9.27 -31.69
CA LYS A 347 -0.14 -8.43 -32.29
C LYS A 347 0.58 -7.77 -31.13
N GLY A 348 1.84 -8.14 -30.91
CA GLY A 348 2.77 -7.14 -30.39
C GLY A 348 2.88 -6.13 -31.52
N ASP A 349 2.04 -5.09 -31.53
CA ASP A 349 2.14 -4.08 -32.58
C ASP A 349 3.55 -3.49 -32.54
N ASP A 350 4.12 -3.39 -33.73
CA ASP A 350 5.41 -2.82 -34.08
C ASP A 350 5.56 -1.41 -33.50
N LEU A 351 5.97 -1.31 -32.24
CA LEU A 351 6.72 -0.15 -31.80
C LEU A 351 8.14 -0.39 -32.30
N GLU A 352 8.51 0.33 -33.36
CA GLU A 352 9.90 0.67 -33.64
C GLU A 352 10.50 1.19 -32.33
N VAL A 353 11.10 0.28 -31.58
CA VAL A 353 12.17 0.64 -30.66
C VAL A 353 13.26 1.09 -31.62
N GLU A 354 13.54 2.39 -31.70
CA GLU A 354 14.86 2.83 -32.17
C GLU A 354 15.85 2.00 -31.36
N ASP A 355 16.53 1.07 -32.04
CA ASP A 355 17.61 0.28 -31.46
C ASP A 355 18.62 1.27 -30.88
N VAL A 356 18.52 1.52 -29.57
CA VAL A 356 19.60 2.14 -28.83
C VAL A 356 20.66 1.05 -28.75
N ASP A 357 21.61 1.14 -29.68
CA ASP A 357 22.75 0.26 -29.80
C ASP A 357 23.43 0.13 -28.42
N VAL A 358 23.27 -1.05 -27.81
CA VAL A 358 23.74 -1.35 -26.45
C VAL A 358 25.27 -1.29 -26.37
N ASP A 359 25.95 -1.36 -27.53
CA ASP A 359 27.40 -1.21 -27.67
C ASP A 359 27.87 0.26 -27.60
N SER A 360 26.96 1.24 -27.54
CA SER A 360 27.31 2.66 -27.38
C SER A 360 27.33 3.16 -25.93
N ILE A 361 26.93 2.32 -24.97
CA ILE A 361 26.97 2.65 -23.55
C ILE A 361 28.29 2.11 -22.97
N ASP A 362 29.34 2.89 -23.15
CA ASP A 362 30.65 2.67 -22.54
C ASP A 362 30.52 2.89 -21.01
N ILE A 363 30.20 1.83 -20.27
CA ILE A 363 30.19 1.84 -18.80
C ILE A 363 31.62 1.65 -18.33
N SER A 364 32.37 2.75 -18.23
CA SER A 364 33.64 2.76 -17.50
C SER A 364 33.36 2.68 -16.00
N PHE A 365 33.64 1.53 -15.40
CA PHE A 365 33.83 1.42 -13.96
C PHE A 365 35.28 1.79 -13.64
N GLU A 366 35.51 3.01 -13.17
CA GLU A 366 36.71 3.32 -12.39
C GLU A 366 36.37 3.28 -10.89
N ASN A 367 37.26 2.57 -10.18
CA ASN A 367 37.15 2.01 -8.82
C ASN A 367 36.71 2.95 -7.70
#